data_AF-U6DJD7-F1
#
_entry.id   AF-U6DJD7-F1
#
_cell.length_a   1.000
_cell.length_b   1.000
_cell.length_c   1.000
_cell.angle_alpha   90.00
_cell.angle_beta   90.00
_cell.angle_gamma   90.00
#
_symmetry.space_group_name_H-M   'P 1'
#
loop_
_entity.id
_entity.type
_entity.pdbx_description
1 polymer ?
#
loop_
_entity_poly.entity_id
_entity_poly.type
_entity_poly.pdbx_seq_one_letter_code
_entity_poly.pdbx_strand_id
1 'polypeptide(L)'
;MPAVASVPKELYLSSSLKDLNKKTEVKPEKISTRNYVQSALKIFKTAEECRLDRDEEKAYVLYMKYVTVYNLIKKRPDFKQQQDYFHSILGLANIKKAIEEAERLSESLKLRYEEAEVRKKLEEKDRQEEEQLQKQKRHEAGREDGGTSPKSSLENVMDSRDKTQKINGEKSEKSETTEKGTITAKELYTMMMDENISLIIMDARRMQDYQDSHISNSLSVPEEAIRPGVTASWIEAKLPDDSKDTWKKRGNVEYVVLLDWFSSTKDLQLGTILRSLKDALFKWESKTVLRNEPLVLEGGYENWLLCYPQYTTNAKVTPPPRGKNEEVSISLDFTYPSLEESVPSKPTARMPPPSVEVDENRELINDQDERMAPLNIPTPAEPIAASKSDVLPIIQPVPIIKNVPQ
;
A
#
# COMPACT_ATOMS: atom_id res chain seq x y z
N MET A 1 16.94 -3.47 -15.43
CA MET A 1 17.58 -2.58 -14.43
C MET A 1 16.80 -2.72 -13.12
N PRO A 2 17.43 -2.78 -11.95
CA PRO A 2 16.71 -2.96 -10.69
C PRO A 2 15.99 -1.67 -10.28
N ALA A 3 14.66 -1.72 -10.21
CA ALA A 3 13.84 -0.64 -9.67
C ALA A 3 13.85 -0.71 -8.12
N VAL A 4 14.91 -0.21 -7.50
CA VAL A 4 14.97 -0.10 -6.03
C VAL A 4 13.90 0.88 -5.56
N ALA A 5 13.03 0.44 -4.66
CA ALA A 5 12.04 1.28 -3.99
C ALA A 5 12.74 2.28 -3.05
N SER A 6 13.24 3.38 -3.61
CA SER A 6 14.06 4.36 -2.89
C SER A 6 13.27 5.09 -1.82
N VAL A 7 13.58 4.78 -0.56
CA VAL A 7 13.09 5.49 0.63
C VAL A 7 13.46 6.98 0.51
N PRO A 8 12.57 7.92 0.89
CA PRO A 8 12.90 9.34 0.90
C PRO A 8 14.15 9.63 1.74
N LYS A 9 14.99 10.56 1.27
CA LYS A 9 16.26 10.89 1.93
C LYS A 9 16.05 11.27 3.40
N GLU A 10 16.97 10.84 4.27
CA GLU A 10 16.93 11.11 5.71
C GLU A 10 16.89 12.61 6.02
N LEU A 11 16.21 12.98 7.10
CA LEU A 11 16.07 14.37 7.54
C LEU A 11 17.40 14.89 8.09
N TYR A 12 17.93 15.94 7.46
CA TYR A 12 19.27 16.47 7.73
C TYR A 12 19.32 18.01 7.75
N LEU A 13 18.31 18.68 7.19
CA LEU A 13 18.35 20.11 6.93
C LEU A 13 17.74 20.93 8.07
N SER A 14 16.75 20.42 8.81
CA SER A 14 16.17 21.06 9.99
C SER A 14 15.61 20.01 10.99
N SER A 15 15.26 20.45 12.21
CA SER A 15 14.57 19.62 13.21
C SER A 15 13.06 19.88 13.29
N SER A 16 12.52 20.80 12.49
CA SER A 16 11.08 21.07 12.40
C SER A 16 10.73 21.79 11.08
N LEU A 17 9.49 21.62 10.63
CA LEU A 17 8.94 22.37 9.48
C LEU A 17 8.94 23.90 9.74
N LYS A 18 8.82 24.32 11.00
CA LYS A 18 8.87 25.73 11.41
C LYS A 18 10.27 26.33 11.23
N ASP A 19 11.32 25.56 11.48
CA ASP A 19 12.70 25.99 11.26
C ASP A 19 13.11 25.90 9.79
N LEU A 20 12.58 24.90 9.08
CA LEU A 20 12.73 24.76 7.63
C LEU A 20 12.13 25.97 6.89
N ASN A 21 10.95 26.45 7.32
CA ASN A 21 10.30 27.63 6.76
C ASN A 21 11.13 28.92 6.90
N LYS A 22 11.84 29.14 8.01
CA LYS A 22 12.76 30.29 8.18
C LYS A 22 13.85 30.35 7.09
N LYS A 23 14.25 29.18 6.55
CA LYS A 23 15.26 29.09 5.47
C LYS A 23 14.72 29.47 4.08
N THR A 24 13.39 29.64 3.95
CA THR A 24 12.73 30.07 2.70
C THR A 24 12.63 31.59 2.56
N GLU A 25 12.81 32.33 3.66
CA GLU A 25 12.69 33.79 3.67
C GLU A 25 13.68 34.46 2.71
N VAL A 26 13.16 35.31 1.82
CA VAL A 26 13.95 36.10 0.87
C VAL A 26 13.86 37.57 1.25
N LYS A 27 14.99 38.17 1.61
CA LYS A 27 15.06 39.61 1.89
C LYS A 27 14.78 40.40 0.60
N PRO A 28 13.90 41.43 0.64
CA PRO A 28 13.61 42.26 -0.53
C PRO A 28 14.73 43.26 -0.77
N GLU A 29 15.74 42.82 -1.52
CA GLU A 29 16.89 43.63 -1.90
C GLU A 29 16.57 44.55 -3.10
N LYS A 30 17.44 45.52 -3.39
CA LYS A 30 17.32 46.45 -4.54
C LYS A 30 17.59 45.78 -5.90
N ILE A 31 17.37 44.48 -6.00
CA ILE A 31 17.55 43.65 -7.19
C ILE A 31 16.40 43.90 -8.18
N SER A 32 16.72 43.92 -9.48
CA SER A 32 15.74 44.11 -10.56
C SER A 32 14.75 42.95 -10.66
N THR A 33 13.56 43.22 -11.18
CA THR A 33 12.52 42.18 -11.33
C THR A 33 12.92 41.09 -12.33
N ARG A 34 13.68 41.44 -13.40
CA ARG A 34 14.29 40.45 -14.31
C ARG A 34 15.27 39.51 -13.61
N ASN A 35 16.13 40.03 -12.72
CA ASN A 35 17.11 39.23 -12.00
C ASN A 35 16.42 38.28 -10.98
N TYR A 36 15.33 38.72 -10.35
CA TYR A 36 14.48 37.85 -9.53
C TYR A 36 13.80 36.74 -10.37
N VAL A 37 13.33 37.04 -11.59
CA VAL A 37 12.76 36.02 -12.50
C VAL A 37 13.82 35.00 -12.94
N GLN A 38 15.02 35.43 -13.31
CA GLN A 38 16.15 34.52 -13.62
C GLN A 38 16.52 33.64 -12.42
N SER A 39 16.52 34.21 -11.21
CA SER A 39 16.77 33.48 -9.97
C SER A 39 15.66 32.47 -9.67
N ALA A 40 14.39 32.84 -9.89
CA ALA A 40 13.24 31.94 -9.74
C ALA A 40 13.34 30.74 -10.70
N LEU A 41 13.69 30.95 -11.98
CA LEU A 41 13.93 29.86 -12.93
C LEU A 41 15.01 28.88 -12.44
N LYS A 42 16.14 29.39 -11.92
CA LYS A 42 17.20 28.55 -11.37
C LYS A 42 16.74 27.79 -10.11
N ILE A 43 16.02 28.45 -9.21
CA ILE A 43 15.46 27.84 -7.99
C ILE A 43 14.48 26.72 -8.35
N PHE A 44 13.57 26.94 -9.32
CA PHE A 44 12.61 25.93 -9.78
C PHE A 44 13.30 24.72 -10.41
N LYS A 45 14.30 24.93 -11.27
CA LYS A 45 15.09 23.83 -11.84
C LYS A 45 15.73 22.98 -10.75
N THR A 46 16.37 23.62 -9.77
CA THR A 46 17.01 22.87 -8.67
C THR A 46 16.00 22.29 -7.66
N ALA A 47 14.78 22.82 -7.58
CA ALA A 47 13.69 22.16 -6.85
C ALA A 47 13.27 20.84 -7.52
N GLU A 48 13.12 20.83 -8.85
CA GLU A 48 12.85 19.61 -9.63
C GLU A 48 14.00 18.59 -9.54
N GLU A 49 15.26 19.04 -9.59
CA GLU A 49 16.44 18.20 -9.37
C GLU A 49 16.35 17.53 -7.98
N CYS A 50 16.14 18.30 -6.90
CA CYS A 50 16.03 17.76 -5.55
C CYS A 50 14.80 16.85 -5.35
N ARG A 51 13.69 17.12 -6.05
CA ARG A 51 12.48 16.28 -6.03
C ARG A 51 12.73 14.91 -6.69
N LEU A 52 13.54 14.87 -7.76
CA LEU A 52 13.98 13.62 -8.39
C LEU A 52 14.96 12.86 -7.49
N ASP A 53 15.90 13.57 -6.85
CA ASP A 53 16.86 13.04 -5.85
C ASP A 53 16.18 12.56 -4.54
N ARG A 54 14.85 12.69 -4.40
CA ARG A 54 14.06 12.40 -3.19
C ARG A 54 14.52 13.16 -1.93
N ASP A 55 15.14 14.32 -2.12
CA ASP A 55 15.55 15.26 -1.08
C ASP A 55 14.38 16.20 -0.74
N GLU A 56 13.42 15.68 0.05
CA GLU A 56 12.16 16.37 0.34
C GLU A 56 12.35 17.72 1.05
N GLU A 57 13.26 17.80 2.03
CA GLU A 57 13.54 19.05 2.77
C GLU A 57 14.07 20.14 1.85
N LYS A 58 15.06 19.81 1.01
CA LYS A 58 15.69 20.77 0.10
C LYS A 58 14.76 21.13 -1.06
N ALA A 59 14.00 20.17 -1.59
CA ALA A 59 12.96 20.43 -2.58
C ALA A 59 11.90 21.39 -2.03
N TYR A 60 11.37 21.13 -0.82
CA TYR A 60 10.38 21.99 -0.16
C TYR A 60 10.92 23.42 0.04
N VAL A 61 12.14 23.56 0.57
CA VAL A 61 12.77 24.87 0.76
C VAL A 61 12.88 25.62 -0.56
N LEU A 62 13.23 24.95 -1.67
CA LEU A 62 13.35 25.57 -2.98
C LEU A 62 11.99 25.94 -3.60
N TYR A 63 10.97 25.08 -3.51
CA TYR A 63 9.62 25.41 -3.98
C TYR A 63 9.01 26.57 -3.18
N MET A 64 9.08 26.55 -1.84
CA MET A 64 8.59 27.67 -1.03
C MET A 64 9.39 28.96 -1.25
N LYS A 65 10.70 28.87 -1.50
CA LYS A 65 11.52 30.03 -1.88
C LYS A 65 11.13 30.58 -3.26
N TYR A 66 10.81 29.72 -4.22
CA TYR A 66 10.26 30.13 -5.53
C TYR A 66 8.92 30.86 -5.36
N VAL A 67 7.97 30.28 -4.62
CA VAL A 67 6.66 30.88 -4.33
C VAL A 67 6.82 32.21 -3.58
N THR A 68 7.79 32.32 -2.68
CA THR A 68 8.14 33.56 -1.96
C THR A 68 8.69 34.64 -2.90
N VAL A 69 9.62 34.30 -3.80
CA VAL A 69 10.12 35.22 -4.85
C VAL A 69 8.99 35.68 -5.76
N TYR A 70 8.11 34.77 -6.21
CA TYR A 70 6.94 35.11 -7.02
C TYR A 70 5.98 36.06 -6.27
N ASN A 71 5.70 35.77 -4.99
CA ASN A 71 4.86 36.61 -4.12
C ASN A 71 5.47 37.99 -3.81
N LEU A 72 6.79 38.15 -3.93
CA LEU A 72 7.48 39.43 -3.86
C LEU A 72 7.35 40.21 -5.18
N ILE A 73 7.73 39.61 -6.32
CA ILE A 73 7.74 40.33 -7.61
C ILE A 73 6.34 40.69 -8.10
N LYS A 74 5.33 39.84 -7.90
CA LYS A 74 3.94 40.11 -8.35
C LYS A 74 3.29 41.35 -7.71
N LYS A 75 3.90 41.89 -6.64
CA LYS A 75 3.47 43.13 -5.98
C LYS A 75 4.06 44.39 -6.61
N ARG A 76 5.16 44.29 -7.37
CA ARG A 76 5.88 45.44 -7.93
C ARG A 76 5.13 46.04 -9.16
N PRO A 77 5.22 47.36 -9.41
CA PRO A 77 4.53 47.99 -10.54
C PRO A 77 5.05 47.53 -11.91
N ASP A 78 6.37 47.34 -12.05
CA ASP A 78 7.02 46.88 -13.29
C ASP A 78 6.60 45.46 -13.67
N PHE A 79 6.43 44.57 -12.69
CA PHE A 79 5.86 43.24 -12.92
C PHE A 79 4.44 43.33 -13.47
N LYS A 80 3.57 44.18 -12.90
CA LYS A 80 2.19 44.35 -13.35
C LYS A 80 2.10 44.95 -14.77
N GLN A 81 3.01 45.87 -15.11
CA GLN A 81 3.05 46.49 -16.43
C GLN A 81 3.49 45.52 -17.55
N GLN A 82 4.24 44.47 -17.21
CA GLN A 82 4.68 43.44 -18.17
C GLN A 82 4.28 42.02 -17.71
N GLN A 83 3.07 41.87 -17.15
CA GLN A 83 2.64 40.64 -16.49
C GLN A 83 2.75 39.41 -17.41
N ASP A 84 2.20 39.47 -18.62
CA ASP A 84 2.16 38.34 -19.55
C ASP A 84 3.56 37.93 -20.05
N TYR A 85 4.48 38.90 -20.14
CA TYR A 85 5.89 38.65 -20.47
C TYR A 85 6.60 37.90 -19.32
N PHE A 86 6.36 38.27 -18.07
CA PHE A 86 6.93 37.53 -16.94
C PHE A 86 6.23 36.18 -16.69
N HIS A 87 4.93 36.07 -16.98
CA HIS A 87 4.18 34.81 -16.88
C HIS A 87 4.53 33.81 -17.98
N SER A 88 4.82 34.25 -19.20
CA SER A 88 5.35 33.37 -20.26
C SER A 88 6.77 32.89 -19.97
N ILE A 89 7.63 33.72 -19.38
CA ILE A 89 8.99 33.31 -18.96
C ILE A 89 8.96 32.35 -17.76
N LEU A 90 8.16 32.64 -16.72
CA LEU A 90 8.08 31.77 -15.53
C LEU A 90 7.31 30.48 -15.79
N GLY A 91 6.31 30.52 -16.68
CA GLY A 91 5.36 29.46 -16.95
C GLY A 91 4.28 29.37 -15.88
N LEU A 92 3.01 29.66 -16.23
CA LEU A 92 1.88 29.56 -15.30
C LEU A 92 1.74 28.16 -14.66
N ALA A 93 2.02 27.11 -15.44
CA ALA A 93 2.04 25.72 -14.98
C ALA A 93 3.14 25.47 -13.94
N ASN A 94 4.32 26.07 -14.08
CA ASN A 94 5.42 25.94 -13.11
C ASN A 94 5.06 26.64 -11.79
N ILE A 95 4.42 27.82 -11.87
CA ILE A 95 3.94 28.55 -10.69
C ILE A 95 2.89 27.73 -9.93
N LYS A 96 1.93 27.13 -10.65
CA LYS A 96 0.93 26.24 -10.06
C LYS A 96 1.60 25.00 -9.43
N LYS A 97 2.45 24.29 -10.18
CA LYS A 97 3.16 23.10 -9.68
C LYS A 97 4.03 23.40 -8.46
N ALA A 98 4.69 24.55 -8.40
CA ALA A 98 5.51 24.94 -7.24
C ALA A 98 4.70 25.12 -5.96
N ILE A 99 3.41 25.47 -6.07
CA ILE A 99 2.49 25.54 -4.93
C ILE A 99 2.05 24.12 -4.54
N GLU A 100 1.58 23.33 -5.50
CA GLU A 100 1.08 21.96 -5.28
C GLU A 100 2.17 21.03 -4.71
N GLU A 101 3.41 21.10 -5.21
CA GLU A 101 4.55 20.35 -4.68
C GLU A 101 4.99 20.87 -3.30
N ALA A 102 4.89 22.18 -3.02
CA ALA A 102 5.19 22.71 -1.70
C ALA A 102 4.18 22.24 -0.66
N GLU A 103 2.88 22.28 -0.97
CA GLU A 103 1.81 21.77 -0.11
C GLU A 103 1.99 20.26 0.15
N ARG A 104 2.17 19.46 -0.92
CA ARG A 104 2.42 18.00 -0.83
C ARG A 104 3.65 17.66 0.02
N LEU A 105 4.76 18.37 -0.17
CA LEU A 105 5.98 18.17 0.61
C LEU A 105 5.84 18.67 2.06
N SER A 106 5.03 19.70 2.33
CA SER A 106 4.83 20.21 3.68
C SER A 106 4.15 19.19 4.60
N GLU A 107 3.12 18.49 4.10
CA GLU A 107 2.44 17.45 4.87
C GLU A 107 3.31 16.18 5.00
N SER A 108 4.08 15.80 3.97
CA SER A 108 5.08 14.72 4.06
C SER A 108 6.11 14.99 5.17
N LEU A 109 6.76 16.17 5.12
CA LEU A 109 7.80 16.55 6.08
C LEU A 109 7.26 16.73 7.50
N LYS A 110 6.04 17.25 7.66
CA LYS A 110 5.35 17.36 8.95
C LYS A 110 5.18 15.99 9.62
N LEU A 111 4.69 14.99 8.88
CA LEU A 111 4.56 13.61 9.38
C LEU A 111 5.94 13.01 9.71
N ARG A 112 6.95 13.20 8.85
CA ARG A 112 8.31 12.66 9.09
C ARG A 112 9.03 13.32 10.28
N TYR A 113 8.80 14.61 10.55
CA TYR A 113 9.31 15.25 11.77
C TYR A 113 8.59 14.75 13.03
N GLU A 114 7.28 14.53 12.98
CA GLU A 114 6.49 13.96 14.09
C GLU A 114 6.92 12.51 14.38
N GLU A 115 7.09 11.69 13.35
CA GLU A 115 7.63 10.33 13.43
C GLU A 115 9.02 10.31 14.09
N ALA A 116 9.94 11.17 13.65
CA ALA A 116 11.29 11.26 14.21
C ALA A 116 11.28 11.70 15.68
N GLU A 117 10.39 12.62 16.08
CA GLU A 117 10.26 13.04 17.48
C GLU A 117 9.65 11.94 18.36
N VAL A 118 8.62 11.23 17.88
CA VAL A 118 8.00 10.09 18.57
C VAL A 118 9.00 8.94 18.71
N ARG A 119 9.71 8.59 17.64
CA ARG A 119 10.75 7.56 17.65
C ARG A 119 11.84 7.86 18.68
N LYS A 120 12.36 9.08 18.71
CA LYS A 120 13.38 9.51 19.69
C LYS A 120 12.86 9.43 21.13
N LYS A 121 11.59 9.75 21.38
CA LYS A 121 10.97 9.60 22.72
C LYS A 121 10.83 8.14 23.13
N LEU A 122 10.54 7.24 22.19
CA LEU A 122 10.45 5.81 22.45
C LEU A 122 11.84 5.21 22.73
N GLU A 123 12.84 5.49 21.89
CA GLU A 123 14.23 5.05 22.08
C GLU A 123 14.81 5.54 23.43
N GLU A 124 14.46 6.75 23.88
CA GLU A 124 14.83 7.27 25.21
C GLU A 124 14.04 6.62 26.36
N LYS A 125 12.75 6.28 26.18
CA LYS A 125 11.96 5.54 27.18
C LYS A 125 12.51 4.13 27.39
N ASP A 126 12.76 3.42 26.29
CA ASP A 126 13.27 2.04 26.30
C ASP A 126 14.64 2.00 27.01
N ARG A 127 15.51 2.99 26.76
CA ARG A 127 16.80 3.19 27.46
C ARG A 127 16.62 3.43 28.96
N GLN A 128 15.64 4.23 29.37
CA GLN A 128 15.34 4.47 30.79
C GLN A 128 14.73 3.26 31.50
N GLU A 129 13.98 2.41 30.79
CA GLU A 129 13.44 1.16 31.33
C GLU A 129 14.53 0.08 31.46
N GLU A 130 15.45 -0.02 30.49
CA GLU A 130 16.63 -0.90 30.63
C GLU A 130 17.53 -0.46 31.79
N GLU A 131 17.80 0.85 31.93
CA GLU A 131 18.56 1.39 33.06
C GLU A 131 17.89 1.07 34.42
N GLN A 132 16.56 1.12 34.50
CA GLN A 132 15.80 0.76 35.71
C GLN A 132 15.90 -0.75 35.99
N LEU A 133 15.70 -1.60 34.98
CA LEU A 133 15.82 -3.05 35.12
C LEU A 133 17.24 -3.47 35.53
N GLN A 134 18.27 -2.81 35.00
CA GLN A 134 19.66 -3.02 35.45
C GLN A 134 19.88 -2.55 36.90
N LYS A 135 19.29 -1.44 37.34
CA LYS A 135 19.38 -0.97 38.74
C LYS A 135 18.67 -1.94 39.69
N GLN A 136 17.49 -2.45 39.32
CA GLN A 136 16.76 -3.47 40.09
C GLN A 136 17.59 -4.75 40.24
N LYS A 137 18.10 -5.32 39.13
CA LYS A 137 18.94 -6.54 39.15
C LYS A 137 20.18 -6.37 40.05
N ARG A 138 20.81 -5.18 40.07
CA ARG A 138 21.96 -4.90 40.96
C ARG A 138 21.56 -4.80 42.44
N HIS A 139 20.37 -4.28 42.75
CA HIS A 139 19.85 -4.20 44.13
C HIS A 139 19.36 -5.56 44.65
N GLU A 140 18.87 -6.43 43.77
CA GLU A 140 18.51 -7.82 44.10
C GLU A 140 19.76 -8.69 44.32
N ALA A 141 20.75 -8.62 43.43
CA ALA A 141 22.04 -9.30 43.61
C ALA A 141 22.83 -8.84 44.85
N GLY A 142 22.56 -7.63 45.36
CA GLY A 142 23.16 -7.09 46.58
C GLY A 142 22.57 -7.61 47.90
N ARG A 143 21.69 -8.64 47.88
CA ARG A 143 21.01 -9.18 49.07
C ARG A 143 21.34 -10.64 49.41
N GLU A 144 22.17 -11.33 48.63
CA GLU A 144 22.51 -12.73 48.88
C GLU A 144 23.73 -12.96 49.80
N ASP A 145 24.41 -11.91 50.27
CA ASP A 145 25.49 -12.01 51.27
C ASP A 145 25.18 -11.23 52.55
N GLY A 146 25.40 -11.87 53.71
CA GLY A 146 25.21 -11.33 55.05
C GLY A 146 23.83 -11.56 55.70
N GLY A 147 23.66 -12.64 56.48
CA GLY A 147 22.39 -12.86 57.18
C GLY A 147 22.22 -14.11 58.06
N THR A 148 23.13 -14.42 58.98
CA THR A 148 22.80 -15.38 60.05
C THR A 148 21.74 -14.80 61.00
N SER A 149 20.62 -15.53 61.10
CA SER A 149 19.44 -15.30 61.96
C SER A 149 19.75 -15.34 63.47
N PRO A 150 18.78 -15.15 64.42
CA PRO A 150 17.34 -14.85 64.25
C PRO A 150 16.73 -13.82 65.25
N LYS A 151 15.44 -13.43 65.07
CA LYS A 151 14.32 -13.79 65.99
C LYS A 151 13.01 -12.98 65.80
N SER A 152 11.89 -13.70 65.94
CA SER A 152 10.53 -13.23 66.34
C SER A 152 9.76 -12.32 65.36
N SER A 153 8.44 -12.47 65.15
CA SER A 153 7.42 -13.31 65.83
C SER A 153 6.29 -13.73 64.86
N LEU A 154 5.69 -14.92 65.10
CA LEU A 154 4.30 -15.33 64.79
C LEU A 154 3.82 -15.18 63.33
N GLU A 155 3.77 -16.27 62.55
CA GLU A 155 2.65 -17.25 62.44
C GLU A 155 1.47 -16.76 61.57
N ASN A 156 1.30 -17.29 60.35
CA ASN A 156 0.47 -18.46 59.95
C ASN A 156 -1.00 -18.05 59.69
N VAL A 157 -1.72 -18.55 58.67
CA VAL A 157 -1.73 -19.83 57.93
C VAL A 157 -1.80 -19.52 56.41
N MET A 158 -0.95 -20.06 55.52
CA MET A 158 -1.02 -21.38 54.82
C MET A 158 -2.25 -21.52 53.90
N ASP A 159 -2.26 -22.19 52.75
CA ASP A 159 -1.27 -22.94 51.92
C ASP A 159 -1.82 -22.83 50.44
N SER A 160 -1.36 -23.43 49.33
CA SER A 160 -0.33 -24.42 48.95
C SER A 160 0.03 -24.12 47.46
N ARG A 161 1.30 -24.08 47.01
CA ARG A 161 2.14 -25.19 46.48
C ARG A 161 1.78 -25.70 45.06
N ASP A 162 2.72 -26.08 44.18
CA ASP A 162 4.20 -26.06 44.25
C ASP A 162 4.90 -26.13 42.87
N LYS A 163 6.24 -26.06 42.90
CA LYS A 163 7.20 -26.64 41.93
C LYS A 163 7.21 -26.13 40.47
N THR A 164 7.98 -25.06 40.30
CA THR A 164 9.32 -25.12 39.68
C THR A 164 9.68 -26.35 38.82
N GLN A 165 9.96 -26.13 37.54
CA GLN A 165 11.12 -26.72 36.87
C GLN A 165 11.88 -25.65 36.07
N LYS A 166 13.19 -25.57 36.28
CA LYS A 166 14.13 -24.85 35.40
C LYS A 166 14.83 -25.89 34.53
N ILE A 167 14.92 -25.65 33.23
CA ILE A 167 15.99 -26.17 32.37
C ILE A 167 16.59 -25.02 31.58
N ASN A 168 17.88 -25.13 31.26
CA ASN A 168 18.69 -24.07 30.65
C ASN A 168 19.49 -24.69 29.49
N GLY A 169 19.42 -24.09 28.29
CA GLY A 169 20.13 -24.59 27.12
C GLY A 169 19.93 -23.68 25.91
N GLU A 170 21.01 -23.07 25.44
CA GLU A 170 21.00 -22.10 24.34
C GLU A 170 21.15 -22.77 22.97
N LYS A 171 20.30 -22.35 22.02
CA LYS A 171 20.65 -22.02 20.62
C LYS A 171 19.44 -21.29 20.02
N SER A 172 19.51 -20.04 19.58
CA SER A 172 20.52 -19.40 18.71
C SER A 172 20.59 -20.03 17.32
N GLU A 173 19.50 -19.85 16.57
CA GLU A 173 19.54 -19.71 15.12
C GLU A 173 18.99 -18.31 14.77
N LYS A 174 19.43 -17.77 13.62
CA LYS A 174 19.06 -16.42 13.20
C LYS A 174 17.60 -16.37 12.73
N SER A 175 16.74 -15.63 13.42
CA SER A 175 15.66 -14.93 12.71
C SER A 175 16.25 -13.70 12.03
N GLU A 176 15.96 -13.55 10.74
CA GLU A 176 16.24 -12.33 10.00
C GLU A 176 15.32 -11.20 10.52
N THR A 177 15.64 -9.94 10.19
CA THR A 177 15.01 -8.75 10.77
C THR A 177 13.48 -8.76 10.69
N THR A 178 12.81 -9.26 11.73
CA THR A 178 11.36 -9.35 11.82
C THR A 178 10.77 -7.93 11.83
N GLU A 179 10.07 -7.56 10.76
CA GLU A 179 9.41 -6.26 10.68
C GLU A 179 8.34 -6.16 11.79
N LYS A 180 8.51 -5.18 12.69
CA LYS A 180 7.67 -5.06 13.90
C LYS A 180 6.18 -5.02 13.52
N GLY A 181 5.41 -5.98 14.03
CA GLY A 181 3.96 -6.07 13.82
C GLY A 181 3.52 -6.87 12.59
N THR A 182 4.42 -7.58 11.91
CA THR A 182 4.09 -8.54 10.81
C THR A 182 4.19 -9.99 11.30
N ILE A 183 3.51 -10.92 10.60
CA ILE A 183 3.70 -12.37 10.76
C ILE A 183 3.59 -13.07 9.41
N THR A 184 4.48 -14.02 9.11
CA THR A 184 4.40 -14.84 7.90
C THR A 184 3.38 -15.97 8.05
N ALA A 185 2.87 -16.50 6.93
CA ALA A 185 1.99 -17.68 6.96
C ALA A 185 2.64 -18.89 7.65
N LYS A 186 3.98 -19.06 7.54
CA LYS A 186 4.73 -20.14 8.19
C LYS A 186 4.76 -19.99 9.71
N GLU A 187 4.99 -18.79 10.21
CA GLU A 187 4.96 -18.49 11.66
C GLU A 187 3.54 -18.65 12.21
N LEU A 188 2.52 -18.13 11.50
CA LEU A 188 1.12 -18.31 11.86
C LEU A 188 0.75 -19.80 11.95
N TYR A 189 1.10 -20.60 10.93
CA TYR A 189 0.90 -22.05 10.97
C TYR A 189 1.59 -22.69 12.18
N THR A 190 2.82 -22.28 12.50
CA THR A 190 3.57 -22.82 13.64
C THR A 190 2.86 -22.50 14.96
N MET A 191 2.37 -21.27 15.12
CA MET A 191 1.59 -20.83 16.29
C MET A 191 0.21 -21.48 16.40
N MET A 192 -0.42 -21.85 15.28
CA MET A 192 -1.69 -22.61 15.28
C MET A 192 -1.53 -24.07 15.71
N MET A 193 -0.32 -24.64 15.62
CA MET A 193 -0.03 -26.04 15.97
C MET A 193 0.57 -26.21 17.38
N ASP A 194 0.90 -25.11 18.08
CA ASP A 194 1.46 -25.14 19.44
C ASP A 194 0.37 -24.88 20.48
N GLU A 195 -0.03 -25.94 21.21
CA GLU A 195 -1.06 -25.88 22.26
C GLU A 195 -0.70 -24.94 23.43
N ASN A 196 0.58 -24.53 23.56
CA ASN A 196 1.02 -23.56 24.57
C ASN A 196 0.70 -22.11 24.16
N ILE A 197 0.50 -21.83 22.87
CA ILE A 197 0.34 -20.48 22.32
C ILE A 197 -1.15 -20.14 22.20
N SER A 198 -1.60 -19.17 23.00
CA SER A 198 -2.98 -18.68 22.92
C SER A 198 -3.12 -17.59 21.85
N LEU A 199 -3.89 -17.89 20.80
CA LEU A 199 -4.00 -17.10 19.57
C LEU A 199 -5.47 -16.85 19.18
N ILE A 200 -5.79 -15.66 18.67
CA ILE A 200 -7.00 -15.39 17.88
C ILE A 200 -6.60 -14.82 16.52
N ILE A 201 -7.12 -15.43 15.45
CA ILE A 201 -7.02 -14.91 14.07
C ILE A 201 -8.30 -14.12 13.78
N MET A 202 -8.17 -12.85 13.39
CA MET A 202 -9.28 -11.97 13.01
C MET A 202 -9.25 -11.70 11.51
N ASP A 203 -10.32 -12.10 10.84
CA ASP A 203 -10.52 -11.93 9.41
C ASP A 203 -11.34 -10.66 9.15
N ALA A 204 -10.71 -9.67 8.50
CA ALA A 204 -11.25 -8.34 8.30
C ALA A 204 -11.80 -8.10 6.88
N ARG A 205 -12.04 -9.17 6.11
CA ARG A 205 -12.69 -9.12 4.78
C ARG A 205 -14.20 -8.87 4.91
N ARG A 206 -14.94 -8.88 3.79
CA ARG A 206 -16.41 -8.79 3.83
C ARG A 206 -17.02 -9.99 4.53
N MET A 207 -18.24 -9.81 5.04
CA MET A 207 -19.04 -10.92 5.55
C MET A 207 -19.21 -12.04 4.48
N GLN A 208 -19.46 -11.69 3.22
CA GLN A 208 -19.58 -12.69 2.14
C GLN A 208 -18.26 -13.45 1.92
N ASP A 209 -17.16 -12.73 1.75
CA ASP A 209 -15.82 -13.31 1.52
C ASP A 209 -15.41 -14.30 2.61
N TYR A 210 -15.84 -14.06 3.86
CA TYR A 210 -15.63 -14.95 5.00
C TYR A 210 -16.52 -16.20 4.93
N GLN A 211 -17.81 -16.06 4.58
CA GLN A 211 -18.71 -17.21 4.42
C GLN A 211 -18.30 -18.11 3.25
N ASP A 212 -17.79 -17.52 2.16
CA ASP A 212 -17.32 -18.24 0.98
C ASP A 212 -16.08 -19.10 1.28
N SER A 213 -15.17 -18.61 2.13
CA SER A 213 -14.02 -19.36 2.68
C SER A 213 -13.30 -18.57 3.78
N HIS A 214 -12.84 -19.21 4.84
CA HIS A 214 -12.01 -18.60 5.90
C HIS A 214 -11.00 -19.60 6.51
N ILE A 215 -10.03 -19.12 7.29
CA ILE A 215 -9.10 -19.98 8.05
C ILE A 215 -9.86 -20.72 9.15
N SER A 216 -9.62 -22.02 9.32
CA SER A 216 -10.24 -22.81 10.38
C SER A 216 -10.04 -22.19 11.77
N ASN A 217 -11.12 -22.05 12.54
CA ASN A 217 -11.17 -21.41 13.86
C ASN A 217 -10.83 -19.90 13.90
N SER A 218 -10.86 -19.18 12.77
CA SER A 218 -10.75 -17.72 12.78
C SER A 218 -12.04 -17.03 13.26
N LEU A 219 -11.94 -15.72 13.48
CA LEU A 219 -12.99 -14.83 13.94
C LEU A 219 -13.35 -13.84 12.84
N SER A 220 -14.61 -13.81 12.41
CA SER A 220 -15.10 -12.80 11.47
C SER A 220 -15.20 -11.42 12.14
N VAL A 221 -14.52 -10.42 11.56
CA VAL A 221 -14.57 -9.02 11.97
C VAL A 221 -14.84 -8.17 10.72
N PRO A 222 -16.07 -8.23 10.16
CA PRO A 222 -16.38 -7.74 8.81
C PRO A 222 -15.92 -6.30 8.50
N GLU A 223 -15.48 -6.02 7.27
CA GLU A 223 -15.14 -4.65 6.83
C GLU A 223 -16.31 -3.68 7.04
N GLU A 224 -17.55 -4.16 6.92
CA GLU A 224 -18.79 -3.41 7.14
C GLU A 224 -18.96 -2.97 8.62
N ALA A 225 -18.28 -3.66 9.54
CA ALA A 225 -18.22 -3.36 10.98
C ALA A 225 -16.93 -2.61 11.40
N ILE A 226 -16.14 -2.13 10.45
CA ILE A 226 -14.90 -1.37 10.70
C ILE A 226 -14.95 -0.02 9.96
N ARG A 227 -14.60 1.07 10.65
CA ARG A 227 -14.43 2.40 10.02
C ARG A 227 -13.24 3.14 10.65
N PRO A 228 -12.63 4.11 9.94
CA PRO A 228 -11.52 4.89 10.52
C PRO A 228 -11.94 5.61 11.81
N GLY A 229 -11.17 5.42 12.88
CA GLY A 229 -11.41 6.06 14.19
C GLY A 229 -12.47 5.40 15.08
N VAL A 230 -12.92 4.18 14.79
CA VAL A 230 -13.81 3.43 15.69
C VAL A 230 -13.06 2.84 16.88
N THR A 231 -13.80 2.42 17.91
CA THR A 231 -13.28 1.71 19.09
C THR A 231 -13.71 0.25 19.08
N ALA A 232 -13.00 -0.63 19.78
CA ALA A 232 -13.36 -2.04 19.90
C ALA A 232 -14.80 -2.27 20.44
N SER A 233 -15.32 -1.40 21.33
CA SER A 233 -16.72 -1.48 21.78
C SER A 233 -17.74 -1.13 20.68
N TRP A 234 -17.37 -0.34 19.66
CA TRP A 234 -18.24 -0.08 18.50
C TRP A 234 -18.26 -1.26 17.54
N ILE A 235 -17.10 -1.88 17.29
CA ILE A 235 -16.97 -3.10 16.49
C ILE A 235 -17.78 -4.23 17.14
N GLU A 236 -17.65 -4.44 18.46
CA GLU A 236 -18.39 -5.47 19.22
C GLU A 236 -19.92 -5.39 19.03
N ALA A 237 -20.47 -4.17 18.96
CA ALA A 237 -21.89 -3.91 18.72
C ALA A 237 -22.33 -4.15 17.26
N LYS A 238 -21.40 -4.50 16.36
CA LYS A 238 -21.61 -4.76 14.93
C LYS A 238 -21.15 -6.15 14.48
N LEU A 239 -20.53 -6.94 15.34
CA LEU A 239 -20.17 -8.33 15.05
C LEU A 239 -21.41 -9.25 14.94
N PRO A 240 -21.31 -10.37 14.20
CA PRO A 240 -22.19 -11.53 14.36
C PRO A 240 -22.21 -12.04 15.81
N ASP A 241 -23.29 -12.70 16.23
CA ASP A 241 -23.38 -13.21 17.61
C ASP A 241 -22.33 -14.30 17.92
N ASP A 242 -22.11 -15.23 16.99
CA ASP A 242 -21.06 -16.27 17.09
C ASP A 242 -19.64 -15.69 17.29
N SER A 243 -19.42 -14.48 16.76
CA SER A 243 -18.14 -13.77 16.85
C SER A 243 -17.93 -13.07 18.20
N LYS A 244 -18.99 -12.70 18.91
CA LYS A 244 -18.89 -11.87 20.13
C LYS A 244 -18.17 -12.56 21.29
N ASP A 245 -18.31 -13.87 21.44
CA ASP A 245 -17.72 -14.57 22.59
C ASP A 245 -16.23 -14.88 22.40
N THR A 246 -15.76 -15.05 21.16
CA THR A 246 -14.31 -15.07 20.86
C THR A 246 -13.73 -13.66 20.93
N TRP A 247 -14.44 -12.66 20.42
CA TRP A 247 -14.04 -11.26 20.50
C TRP A 247 -13.83 -10.76 21.94
N LYS A 248 -14.71 -11.12 22.89
CA LYS A 248 -14.53 -10.78 24.33
C LYS A 248 -13.29 -11.41 24.95
N LYS A 249 -12.84 -12.57 24.45
CA LYS A 249 -11.65 -13.29 24.95
C LYS A 249 -10.33 -12.69 24.43
N ARG A 250 -10.35 -11.66 23.58
CA ARG A 250 -9.15 -11.02 22.98
C ARG A 250 -8.07 -10.58 23.99
N GLY A 251 -8.46 -10.13 25.19
CA GLY A 251 -7.50 -9.75 26.24
C GLY A 251 -6.90 -10.92 27.02
N ASN A 252 -7.46 -12.13 26.88
CA ASN A 252 -7.01 -13.31 27.61
C ASN A 252 -5.93 -14.08 26.84
N VAL A 253 -5.96 -14.00 25.50
CA VAL A 253 -4.97 -14.63 24.61
C VAL A 253 -3.68 -13.80 24.55
N GLU A 254 -2.61 -14.45 24.10
CA GLU A 254 -1.28 -13.85 24.01
C GLU A 254 -1.07 -13.13 22.67
N TYR A 255 -1.62 -13.67 21.58
CA TYR A 255 -1.47 -13.11 20.25
C TYR A 255 -2.83 -12.87 19.56
N VAL A 256 -2.90 -11.77 18.83
CA VAL A 256 -3.97 -11.45 17.88
C VAL A 256 -3.34 -11.23 16.52
N VAL A 257 -3.79 -12.00 15.52
CA VAL A 257 -3.34 -11.88 14.13
C VAL A 257 -4.49 -11.35 13.28
N LEU A 258 -4.23 -10.35 12.45
CA LEU A 258 -5.20 -9.70 11.58
C LEU A 258 -4.88 -10.04 10.11
N LEU A 259 -5.91 -10.29 9.30
CA LEU A 259 -5.76 -10.52 7.86
C LEU A 259 -6.90 -9.87 7.06
N ASP A 260 -6.59 -9.46 5.84
CA ASP A 260 -7.58 -9.22 4.78
C ASP A 260 -7.24 -10.12 3.56
N TRP A 261 -7.66 -9.77 2.35
CA TRP A 261 -7.31 -10.55 1.15
C TRP A 261 -5.82 -10.54 0.78
N PHE A 262 -5.12 -9.40 0.90
CA PHE A 262 -3.85 -9.15 0.20
C PHE A 262 -2.82 -8.33 0.99
N SER A 263 -3.26 -7.51 1.94
CA SER A 263 -2.45 -6.48 2.58
C SER A 263 -1.36 -7.08 3.47
N SER A 264 -0.23 -6.39 3.53
CA SER A 264 0.84 -6.65 4.51
C SER A 264 1.04 -5.41 5.40
N THR A 265 1.93 -5.49 6.39
CA THR A 265 2.23 -4.35 7.30
C THR A 265 2.62 -3.06 6.57
N LYS A 266 3.18 -3.19 5.35
CA LYS A 266 3.56 -2.08 4.45
C LYS A 266 2.36 -1.33 3.85
N ASP A 267 1.18 -1.95 3.82
CA ASP A 267 -0.06 -1.40 3.21
C ASP A 267 -1.00 -0.76 4.25
N LEU A 268 -0.67 -0.81 5.54
CA LEU A 268 -1.48 -0.27 6.65
C LEU A 268 -1.43 1.27 6.74
N GLN A 269 -1.98 1.93 5.72
CA GLN A 269 -2.16 3.38 5.67
C GLN A 269 -3.35 3.84 6.52
N LEU A 270 -3.35 5.11 6.96
CA LEU A 270 -4.48 5.71 7.67
C LEU A 270 -5.73 5.67 6.79
N GLY A 271 -6.78 5.01 7.29
CA GLY A 271 -8.05 4.83 6.58
C GLY A 271 -8.29 3.42 6.04
N THR A 272 -7.29 2.53 5.97
CA THR A 272 -7.53 1.12 5.59
C THR A 272 -8.23 0.35 6.71
N ILE A 273 -8.90 -0.75 6.35
CA ILE A 273 -9.67 -1.59 7.26
C ILE A 273 -8.75 -2.19 8.34
N LEU A 274 -7.65 -2.86 7.96
CA LEU A 274 -6.69 -3.43 8.91
C LEU A 274 -6.04 -2.37 9.82
N ARG A 275 -5.70 -1.18 9.30
CA ARG A 275 -5.17 -0.09 10.14
C ARG A 275 -6.20 0.36 11.16
N SER A 276 -7.46 0.53 10.73
CA SER A 276 -8.57 0.96 11.58
C SER A 276 -8.87 -0.07 12.67
N LEU A 277 -8.86 -1.37 12.34
CA LEU A 277 -9.02 -2.47 13.30
C LEU A 277 -7.86 -2.53 14.30
N LYS A 278 -6.61 -2.46 13.82
CA LYS A 278 -5.41 -2.47 14.67
C LYS A 278 -5.37 -1.30 15.65
N ASP A 279 -5.69 -0.09 15.18
CA ASP A 279 -5.81 1.09 16.05
C ASP A 279 -7.00 0.94 17.03
N ALA A 280 -8.16 0.41 16.60
CA ALA A 280 -9.31 0.18 17.47
C ALA A 280 -9.06 -0.85 18.59
N LEU A 281 -8.19 -1.83 18.34
CA LEU A 281 -7.81 -2.91 19.27
C LEU A 281 -6.69 -2.53 20.23
N PHE A 282 -5.69 -1.74 19.80
CA PHE A 282 -4.43 -1.53 20.54
C PHE A 282 -4.13 -0.07 20.89
N LYS A 283 -4.75 0.90 20.21
CA LYS A 283 -4.54 2.34 20.43
C LYS A 283 -5.73 3.04 21.09
N TRP A 284 -6.95 2.60 20.79
CA TRP A 284 -8.20 3.20 21.28
C TRP A 284 -8.98 2.31 22.26
N GLU A 285 -8.48 1.11 22.57
CA GLU A 285 -9.04 0.23 23.60
C GLU A 285 -8.56 0.67 25.00
N SER A 286 -9.42 0.49 25.99
CA SER A 286 -9.20 0.89 27.40
C SER A 286 -9.78 -0.11 28.41
N LYS A 287 -10.62 -1.05 27.99
CA LYS A 287 -11.22 -2.09 28.84
C LYS A 287 -10.51 -3.44 28.73
N THR A 288 -9.98 -3.76 27.55
CA THR A 288 -9.50 -5.10 27.19
C THR A 288 -8.15 -5.00 26.49
N VAL A 289 -7.13 -4.60 27.25
CA VAL A 289 -5.76 -4.44 26.76
C VAL A 289 -5.21 -5.80 26.31
N LEU A 290 -4.60 -5.84 25.11
CA LEU A 290 -3.95 -7.04 24.57
C LEU A 290 -2.53 -7.18 25.14
N ARG A 291 -2.02 -8.42 25.27
CA ARG A 291 -0.65 -8.65 25.76
C ARG A 291 0.42 -8.18 24.79
N ASN A 292 0.20 -8.41 23.49
CA ASN A 292 1.09 -8.06 22.39
C ASN A 292 0.36 -7.15 21.38
N GLU A 293 1.13 -6.43 20.57
CA GLU A 293 0.59 -5.65 19.44
C GLU A 293 0.00 -6.60 18.37
N PRO A 294 -1.18 -6.32 17.80
CA PRO A 294 -1.76 -7.15 16.74
C PRO A 294 -0.83 -7.29 15.53
N LEU A 295 -0.57 -8.52 15.12
CA LEU A 295 0.30 -8.84 13.99
C LEU A 295 -0.52 -8.87 12.69
N VAL A 296 0.04 -8.45 11.55
CA VAL A 296 -0.61 -8.56 10.23
C VAL A 296 -0.04 -9.74 9.47
N LEU A 297 -0.91 -10.62 8.97
CA LEU A 297 -0.52 -11.76 8.12
C LEU A 297 -0.01 -11.26 6.76
N GLU A 298 1.26 -11.51 6.46
CA GLU A 298 1.89 -11.08 5.21
C GLU A 298 1.23 -11.75 3.98
N GLY A 299 0.79 -10.92 3.03
CA GLY A 299 0.06 -11.34 1.84
C GLY A 299 -1.40 -11.78 2.08
N GLY A 300 -1.93 -11.61 3.30
CA GLY A 300 -3.32 -11.88 3.64
C GLY A 300 -3.82 -13.31 3.34
N TYR A 301 -5.12 -13.43 3.09
CA TYR A 301 -5.81 -14.68 2.84
C TYR A 301 -5.42 -15.34 1.51
N GLU A 302 -5.08 -14.56 0.49
CA GLU A 302 -4.58 -15.10 -0.79
C GLU A 302 -3.27 -15.88 -0.59
N ASN A 303 -2.32 -15.31 0.17
CA ASN A 303 -1.08 -16.01 0.50
C ASN A 303 -1.32 -17.24 1.39
N TRP A 304 -2.28 -17.17 2.33
CA TRP A 304 -2.68 -18.34 3.13
C TRP A 304 -3.25 -19.48 2.28
N LEU A 305 -4.10 -19.19 1.29
CA LEU A 305 -4.63 -20.19 0.35
C LEU A 305 -3.53 -20.86 -0.48
N LEU A 306 -2.45 -20.14 -0.79
CA LEU A 306 -1.30 -20.69 -1.54
C LEU A 306 -0.40 -21.58 -0.66
N CYS A 307 -0.21 -21.24 0.62
CA CYS A 307 0.68 -21.99 1.51
C CYS A 307 -0.01 -23.13 2.30
N TYR A 308 -1.26 -22.91 2.74
CA TYR A 308 -1.97 -23.74 3.72
C TYR A 308 -3.46 -23.97 3.38
N PRO A 309 -3.82 -24.33 2.12
CA PRO A 309 -5.22 -24.48 1.69
C PRO A 309 -6.02 -25.49 2.52
N GLN A 310 -5.36 -26.53 3.06
CA GLN A 310 -5.97 -27.55 3.92
C GLN A 310 -6.40 -27.05 5.31
N TYR A 311 -5.99 -25.83 5.70
CA TYR A 311 -6.42 -25.15 6.93
C TYR A 311 -7.44 -24.04 6.63
N THR A 312 -8.26 -24.23 5.59
CA THR A 312 -9.37 -23.35 5.21
C THR A 312 -10.67 -24.14 5.07
N THR A 313 -11.81 -23.46 5.19
CA THR A 313 -13.13 -24.07 4.96
C THR A 313 -13.42 -24.35 3.48
N ASN A 314 -12.83 -23.59 2.55
CA ASN A 314 -12.99 -23.79 1.10
C ASN A 314 -11.77 -23.29 0.31
N ALA A 315 -10.84 -24.21 -0.01
CA ALA A 315 -9.63 -23.91 -0.78
C ALA A 315 -9.86 -23.55 -2.27
N LYS A 316 -11.12 -23.50 -2.75
CA LYS A 316 -11.46 -23.23 -4.17
C LYS A 316 -12.03 -21.83 -4.41
N VAL A 317 -12.07 -20.97 -3.38
CA VAL A 317 -12.49 -19.58 -3.55
C VAL A 317 -11.54 -18.83 -4.49
N THR A 318 -12.07 -17.96 -5.34
CA THR A 318 -11.27 -17.08 -6.20
C THR A 318 -11.11 -15.72 -5.52
N PRO A 319 -9.90 -15.18 -5.35
CA PRO A 319 -9.71 -13.85 -4.76
C PRO A 319 -10.31 -12.75 -5.66
N PRO A 320 -10.75 -11.62 -5.07
CA PRO A 320 -11.31 -10.51 -5.84
C PRO A 320 -10.23 -9.85 -6.74
N PRO A 321 -10.60 -9.21 -7.87
CA PRO A 321 -9.61 -8.61 -8.77
C PRO A 321 -8.73 -7.56 -8.07
N ARG A 322 -7.41 -7.78 -8.08
CA ARG A 322 -6.42 -6.81 -7.59
C ARG A 322 -6.53 -5.51 -8.39
N GLY A 323 -6.66 -4.38 -7.70
CA GLY A 323 -7.09 -3.09 -8.26
C GLY A 323 -6.05 -2.31 -9.08
N LYS A 324 -5.53 -2.89 -10.16
CA LYS A 324 -4.88 -2.24 -11.33
C LYS A 324 -4.55 -3.29 -12.40
N ASN A 325 -4.53 -2.87 -13.67
CA ASN A 325 -4.31 -3.76 -14.81
C ASN A 325 -2.87 -4.29 -14.87
N GLU A 326 -2.65 -5.49 -14.35
CA GLU A 326 -1.55 -6.38 -14.74
C GLU A 326 -2.12 -7.68 -15.33
N GLU A 327 -2.89 -7.53 -16.42
CA GLU A 327 -3.19 -8.65 -17.33
C GLU A 327 -1.90 -9.08 -18.03
N VAL A 328 -1.08 -9.86 -17.34
CA VAL A 328 0.10 -10.51 -17.92
C VAL A 328 -0.40 -11.65 -18.79
N SER A 329 -0.78 -11.33 -20.03
CA SER A 329 -1.13 -12.29 -21.07
C SER A 329 0.12 -13.12 -21.45
N ILE A 330 0.35 -14.22 -20.73
CA ILE A 330 1.47 -15.13 -20.97
C ILE A 330 1.19 -15.94 -22.26
N SER A 331 1.54 -15.37 -23.41
CA SER A 331 1.52 -16.08 -24.69
C SER A 331 2.58 -17.19 -24.70
N LEU A 332 2.15 -18.41 -24.31
CA LEU A 332 2.98 -19.61 -24.21
C LEU A 332 3.28 -20.25 -25.58
N ASP A 333 3.79 -19.47 -26.54
CA ASP A 333 4.34 -19.97 -27.81
C ASP A 333 5.72 -20.61 -27.61
N PHE A 334 5.77 -21.65 -26.78
CA PHE A 334 6.94 -22.50 -26.57
C PHE A 334 6.92 -23.68 -27.53
N THR A 335 7.42 -23.46 -28.76
CA THR A 335 7.75 -24.56 -29.67
C THR A 335 8.91 -25.39 -29.08
N TYR A 336 8.56 -26.45 -28.35
CA TYR A 336 9.53 -27.38 -27.80
C TYR A 336 10.21 -28.15 -28.94
N PRO A 337 11.56 -28.18 -29.05
CA PRO A 337 12.24 -29.03 -30.02
C PRO A 337 11.94 -30.49 -29.69
N SER A 338 11.51 -31.28 -30.67
CA SER A 338 11.28 -32.71 -30.44
C SER A 338 12.60 -33.44 -30.19
N LEU A 339 12.57 -34.52 -29.39
CA LEU A 339 13.77 -35.21 -28.93
C LEU A 339 14.27 -36.30 -29.91
N GLU A 340 13.80 -36.27 -31.17
CA GLU A 340 14.38 -37.06 -32.26
C GLU A 340 15.62 -36.35 -32.84
N GLU A 341 16.80 -36.60 -32.23
CA GLU A 341 18.08 -36.20 -32.81
C GLU A 341 18.27 -36.85 -34.20
N SER A 342 18.27 -36.03 -35.25
CA SER A 342 18.29 -36.52 -36.63
C SER A 342 19.67 -37.09 -37.00
N VAL A 343 19.73 -38.42 -37.08
CA VAL A 343 20.97 -39.19 -37.27
C VAL A 343 21.76 -38.68 -38.49
N PRO A 344 23.02 -38.21 -38.32
CA PRO A 344 23.77 -37.57 -39.39
C PRO A 344 24.23 -38.57 -40.44
N SER A 345 23.55 -38.59 -41.59
CA SER A 345 23.87 -39.46 -42.73
C SER A 345 25.17 -39.04 -43.43
N LYS A 346 26.28 -39.70 -43.07
CA LYS A 346 27.53 -39.63 -43.83
C LYS A 346 27.41 -40.36 -45.19
N PRO A 347 28.28 -40.06 -46.18
CA PRO A 347 27.80 -39.89 -47.55
C PRO A 347 28.47 -40.81 -48.58
N THR A 348 28.05 -40.66 -49.84
CA THR A 348 28.81 -40.83 -51.11
C THR A 348 28.14 -41.77 -52.11
N ALA A 349 27.60 -41.20 -53.18
CA ALA A 349 27.72 -41.72 -54.54
C ALA A 349 27.58 -40.55 -55.55
N ARG A 350 28.45 -40.49 -56.56
CA ARG A 350 28.31 -39.63 -57.74
C ARG A 350 27.95 -40.51 -58.94
N MET A 351 27.20 -40.01 -59.92
CA MET A 351 27.51 -40.10 -61.37
C MET A 351 26.54 -39.20 -62.19
N PRO A 352 26.77 -38.94 -63.51
CA PRO A 352 26.47 -37.64 -64.12
C PRO A 352 25.22 -37.60 -65.04
N PRO A 353 24.84 -36.41 -65.56
CA PRO A 353 23.63 -36.20 -66.36
C PRO A 353 23.84 -36.26 -67.89
N PRO A 354 22.74 -36.52 -68.61
CA PRO A 354 22.39 -35.88 -69.89
C PRO A 354 20.98 -35.22 -69.82
N SER A 355 20.51 -34.31 -70.68
CA SER A 355 21.06 -33.22 -71.52
C SER A 355 20.01 -32.90 -72.61
N VAL A 356 19.79 -31.62 -72.97
CA VAL A 356 19.27 -31.18 -74.31
C VAL A 356 17.77 -31.52 -74.60
N GLU A 357 16.92 -30.79 -75.34
CA GLU A 357 16.86 -29.47 -76.05
C GLU A 357 15.41 -28.88 -75.83
N VAL A 358 15.15 -27.56 -75.75
CA VAL A 358 14.64 -26.64 -76.81
C VAL A 358 13.35 -27.09 -77.54
N ASP A 359 12.25 -26.29 -77.52
CA ASP A 359 11.86 -25.37 -78.63
C ASP A 359 10.60 -24.48 -78.31
N GLU A 360 10.19 -23.65 -79.28
CA GLU A 360 9.24 -22.53 -79.19
C GLU A 360 7.74 -22.78 -79.45
N ASN A 361 6.98 -21.71 -79.18
CA ASN A 361 5.58 -21.38 -79.50
C ASN A 361 4.99 -21.89 -80.85
N ARG A 362 3.73 -22.37 -80.82
CA ARG A 362 2.51 -21.85 -81.53
C ARG A 362 1.38 -22.90 -81.51
N GLU A 363 0.19 -22.64 -80.96
CA GLU A 363 -0.92 -21.75 -81.39
C GLU A 363 -1.97 -22.49 -82.24
N LEU A 364 -3.25 -22.49 -81.79
CA LEU A 364 -4.51 -22.28 -82.55
C LEU A 364 -5.73 -23.06 -82.00
N ILE A 365 -6.85 -22.34 -81.78
CA ILE A 365 -8.28 -22.74 -82.00
C ILE A 365 -8.84 -23.85 -81.06
N ASN A 366 -10.00 -23.72 -80.40
CA ASN A 366 -11.30 -23.22 -80.89
C ASN A 366 -12.21 -22.65 -79.78
N ASP A 367 -13.19 -21.83 -80.17
CA ASP A 367 -14.22 -21.24 -79.29
C ASP A 367 -15.52 -22.07 -79.23
N GLN A 368 -16.30 -21.89 -78.15
CA GLN A 368 -17.76 -21.80 -78.26
C GLN A 368 -18.35 -20.86 -77.18
N ASP A 369 -19.38 -20.11 -77.57
CA ASP A 369 -19.92 -18.92 -76.89
C ASP A 369 -21.39 -19.12 -76.45
N GLU A 370 -21.99 -18.08 -75.86
CA GLU A 370 -23.38 -17.81 -75.48
C GLU A 370 -23.64 -17.79 -73.94
N ARG A 371 -24.32 -16.78 -73.36
CA ARG A 371 -24.88 -15.54 -73.95
C ARG A 371 -25.34 -14.51 -72.88
N MET A 372 -25.11 -13.22 -73.18
CA MET A 372 -25.73 -11.97 -72.63
C MET A 372 -25.56 -11.55 -71.15
N ALA A 373 -25.08 -10.30 -71.00
CA ALA A 373 -25.60 -9.30 -70.05
C ALA A 373 -26.48 -8.26 -70.80
N PRO A 374 -27.17 -7.32 -70.13
CA PRO A 374 -26.65 -5.93 -70.11
C PRO A 374 -26.97 -5.09 -68.84
N LEU A 375 -26.49 -3.83 -68.83
CA LEU A 375 -26.53 -2.84 -67.73
C LEU A 375 -27.86 -2.05 -67.64
N ASN A 376 -28.13 -1.38 -66.49
CA ASN A 376 -28.21 0.11 -66.34
C ASN A 376 -28.73 0.61 -64.96
N ILE A 377 -28.80 1.95 -64.78
CA ILE A 377 -28.86 2.78 -63.53
C ILE A 377 -29.70 4.05 -63.87
N PRO A 378 -30.57 4.69 -63.01
CA PRO A 378 -30.27 5.20 -61.65
C PRO A 378 -31.43 5.28 -60.59
N THR A 379 -31.17 5.99 -59.48
CA THR A 379 -32.03 6.61 -58.43
C THR A 379 -32.90 7.80 -58.95
N PRO A 380 -33.70 8.56 -58.13
CA PRO A 380 -34.23 8.38 -56.73
C PRO A 380 -35.75 8.70 -56.55
N ALA A 381 -36.34 8.46 -55.34
CA ALA A 381 -37.55 9.17 -54.84
C ALA A 381 -37.83 9.00 -53.32
N GLU A 382 -38.50 10.00 -52.72
CA GLU A 382 -39.24 10.07 -51.43
C GLU A 382 -40.56 10.86 -51.72
N PRO A 383 -41.54 11.15 -50.80
CA PRO A 383 -41.62 10.98 -49.33
C PRO A 383 -43.03 10.52 -48.79
N ILE A 384 -43.29 10.76 -47.48
CA ILE A 384 -44.61 11.00 -46.78
C ILE A 384 -45.27 9.85 -45.96
N ALA A 385 -45.01 9.89 -44.63
CA ALA A 385 -45.93 9.86 -43.46
C ALA A 385 -46.91 8.66 -43.20
N ALA A 386 -47.50 8.44 -42.01
CA ALA A 386 -47.55 9.21 -40.74
C ALA A 386 -47.85 8.35 -39.48
N SER A 387 -47.52 8.86 -38.27
CA SER A 387 -48.11 8.55 -36.93
C SER A 387 -47.99 7.12 -36.33
N LYS A 388 -47.96 6.86 -35.00
CA LYS A 388 -47.93 7.66 -33.74
C LYS A 388 -47.38 6.74 -32.60
N SER A 389 -46.35 7.13 -31.84
CA SER A 389 -46.35 7.78 -30.50
C SER A 389 -46.72 6.90 -29.27
N ASP A 390 -45.75 6.65 -28.38
CA ASP A 390 -45.77 6.85 -26.91
C ASP A 390 -44.52 6.14 -26.28
N VAL A 391 -43.45 6.82 -25.85
CA VAL A 391 -43.25 7.77 -24.72
C VAL A 391 -42.88 7.07 -23.40
N LEU A 392 -41.64 7.29 -22.95
CA LEU A 392 -41.12 6.91 -21.63
C LEU A 392 -41.35 8.05 -20.61
N PRO A 393 -41.58 7.76 -19.32
CA PRO A 393 -41.83 8.79 -18.31
C PRO A 393 -40.55 9.53 -17.90
N ILE A 394 -40.60 10.87 -17.97
CA ILE A 394 -39.57 11.77 -17.43
C ILE A 394 -39.95 12.20 -16.01
N ILE A 395 -39.00 12.12 -15.07
CA ILE A 395 -39.18 12.53 -13.67
C ILE A 395 -39.10 14.07 -13.59
N GLN A 396 -40.10 14.70 -12.96
CA GLN A 396 -40.10 16.14 -12.65
C GLN A 396 -39.72 16.43 -11.19
N PRO A 397 -39.06 17.56 -10.89
CA PRO A 397 -38.70 17.96 -9.53
C PRO A 397 -39.87 18.60 -8.77
N VAL A 398 -39.89 18.41 -7.44
CA VAL A 398 -40.93 18.93 -6.54
C VAL A 398 -40.67 20.40 -6.15
N PRO A 399 -41.68 21.29 -6.15
CA PRO A 399 -41.52 22.70 -5.76
C PRO A 399 -41.39 22.90 -4.24
N ILE A 400 -40.54 23.85 -3.84
CA ILE A 400 -40.27 24.19 -2.44
C ILE A 400 -41.28 25.24 -1.95
N ILE A 401 -42.02 24.93 -0.88
CA ILE A 401 -42.86 25.89 -0.17
C ILE A 401 -42.08 26.49 1.01
N LYS A 402 -42.03 27.82 1.10
CA LYS A 402 -41.46 28.55 2.24
C LYS A 402 -42.57 28.93 3.23
N ASN A 403 -42.49 28.42 4.45
CA ASN A 403 -43.23 28.99 5.59
C ASN A 403 -42.29 29.88 6.41
N VAL A 404 -42.77 31.07 6.80
CA VAL A 404 -42.09 32.01 7.69
C VAL A 404 -43.00 32.17 8.92
N PRO A 405 -42.53 31.87 10.14
CA PRO A 405 -43.24 32.21 11.37
C PRO A 405 -43.27 33.73 11.60
N GLN A 406 -44.30 34.18 12.32
CA GLN A 406 -44.48 35.58 12.76
C GLN A 406 -44.00 35.76 14.20
#